data_AF-A0A524E1E3-F1
#
_entry.id   AF-A0A524E1E3-F1
#
_cell.length_a   1.000
_cell.length_b   1.000
_cell.length_c   1.000
_cell.angle_alpha   90.00
_cell.angle_beta   90.00
_cell.angle_gamma   90.00
#
_symmetry.space_group_name_H-M   'P 1'
#
loop_
_entity.id
_entity.type
_entity.pdbx_description
1 polymer ?
#
loop_
_entity_poly.entity_id
_entity_poly.type
_entity_poly.pdbx_seq_one_letter_code
_entity_poly.pdbx_strand_id
1 'polypeptide(L)'
;MVRYAGDGSSVDDPIVISNVIGHSEAIQAEYSYLSRKLGVRGTDWELVRQTLLSLNDRWIDQMDIRLVDGTEMTLFFDITNYWGKFG
;
A
#
# COMPACT_ATOMS: atom_id res chain seq x y z
N MET A 1 -16.34 -6.35 2.91
CA MET A 1 -15.05 -6.71 3.54
C MET A 1 -13.96 -6.44 2.51
N VAL A 2 -12.98 -5.62 2.87
CA VAL A 2 -11.82 -5.30 2.03
C VAL A 2 -11.07 -6.58 1.66
N ARG A 3 -10.66 -6.69 0.39
CA ARG A 3 -9.86 -7.80 -0.14
C ARG A 3 -8.54 -7.28 -0.70
N TYR A 4 -7.52 -8.12 -0.57
CA TYR A 4 -6.16 -7.88 -1.05
C TYR A 4 -5.76 -9.02 -1.98
N ALA A 5 -5.05 -8.71 -3.06
CA ALA A 5 -4.44 -9.67 -3.98
C ALA A 5 -3.08 -9.15 -4.46
N GLY A 6 -2.14 -10.05 -4.80
CA GLY A 6 -0.74 -9.70 -5.10
C GLY A 6 0.13 -9.63 -3.84
N ASP A 7 1.44 -9.83 -3.98
CA ASP A 7 2.37 -9.81 -2.84
C ASP A 7 2.95 -8.43 -2.53
N GLY A 8 2.95 -7.54 -3.52
CA GLY A 8 3.41 -6.15 -3.43
C GLY A 8 4.91 -5.98 -3.56
N SER A 9 5.67 -7.02 -3.92
CA SER A 9 7.13 -6.98 -3.98
C SER A 9 7.67 -6.23 -5.20
N SER A 10 6.83 -5.97 -6.21
CA SER A 10 7.19 -5.24 -7.42
C SER A 10 6.00 -4.47 -8.01
N VAL A 11 6.28 -3.58 -8.96
CA VAL A 11 5.25 -2.88 -9.75
C VAL A 11 4.45 -3.81 -10.67
N ASP A 12 5.01 -4.98 -11.00
CA ASP A 12 4.37 -5.99 -11.86
C ASP A 12 3.41 -6.90 -11.08
N ASP A 13 3.65 -7.10 -9.78
CA ASP A 13 2.73 -7.77 -8.84
C ASP A 13 2.44 -6.90 -7.59
N PRO A 14 1.76 -5.75 -7.76
CA PRO A 14 1.42 -4.89 -6.64
C PRO A 14 0.21 -5.44 -5.87
N ILE A 15 0.05 -4.98 -4.64
CA ILE A 15 -1.12 -5.26 -3.83
C ILE A 15 -2.32 -4.48 -4.40
N VAL A 16 -3.34 -5.21 -4.85
CA VAL A 16 -4.61 -4.64 -5.31
C VAL A 16 -5.61 -4.63 -4.17
N ILE A 17 -6.15 -3.45 -3.83
CA ILE A 17 -7.21 -3.29 -2.84
C ILE A 17 -8.57 -3.27 -3.54
N SER A 18 -9.48 -4.13 -3.09
CA SER A 18 -10.84 -4.24 -3.65
C SER A 18 -11.91 -4.30 -2.58
N ASN A 19 -13.16 -4.04 -2.98
CA ASN A 19 -14.33 -3.87 -2.09
C ASN A 19 -14.18 -2.72 -1.08
N VAL A 20 -13.64 -1.59 -1.54
CA VAL A 20 -13.62 -0.31 -0.82
C VAL A 20 -14.60 0.65 -1.49
N ILE A 21 -15.27 1.48 -0.69
CA ILE A 21 -16.32 2.41 -1.10
C ILE A 21 -15.71 3.70 -1.68
N GLY A 22 -14.53 4.10 -1.23
CA GLY A 22 -13.89 5.33 -1.70
C GLY A 22 -12.43 5.47 -1.28
N HIS A 23 -11.83 6.60 -1.67
CA HIS A 23 -10.40 6.86 -1.53
C HIS A 23 -9.90 6.80 -0.08
N SER A 24 -10.64 7.38 0.88
CA SER A 24 -10.27 7.34 2.31
C SER A 24 -10.26 5.92 2.89
N GLU A 25 -11.21 5.07 2.50
CA GLU A 25 -11.23 3.66 2.93
C GLU A 25 -10.08 2.88 2.31
N ALA A 26 -9.72 3.19 1.06
CA ALA A 26 -8.59 2.57 0.37
C ALA A 26 -7.25 2.90 1.05
N ILE A 27 -7.01 4.17 1.42
CA ILE A 27 -5.83 4.56 2.19
C ILE A 27 -5.79 3.82 3.54
N GLN A 28 -6.91 3.80 4.26
CA GLN A 28 -6.98 3.06 5.53
C GLN A 28 -6.69 1.57 5.35
N ALA A 29 -7.11 0.98 4.23
CA ALA A 29 -6.82 -0.40 3.89
C ALA A 29 -5.32 -0.66 3.62
N GLU A 30 -4.59 0.26 2.98
CA GLU A 30 -3.13 0.15 2.79
C GLU A 30 -2.42 0.01 4.13
N TYR A 31 -2.65 0.97 5.05
CA TYR A 31 -2.05 0.96 6.38
C TYR A 31 -2.52 -0.22 7.24
N SER A 32 -3.77 -0.67 7.06
CA SER A 32 -4.30 -1.86 7.73
C SER A 32 -3.63 -3.15 7.24
N TYR A 33 -3.35 -3.25 5.94
CA TYR A 33 -2.59 -4.36 5.37
C TYR A 33 -1.18 -4.42 5.95
N LEU A 34 -0.48 -3.28 5.97
CA LEU A 34 0.86 -3.18 6.57
C LEU A 34 0.83 -3.58 8.04
N SER A 35 -0.14 -3.09 8.81
CA SER A 35 -0.22 -3.38 10.25
C SER A 35 -0.50 -4.86 10.53
N ARG A 36 -1.28 -5.52 9.67
CA ARG A 36 -1.54 -6.97 9.76
C ARG A 36 -0.32 -7.81 9.38
N LYS A 37 0.47 -7.35 8.41
CA LYS A 37 1.63 -8.08 7.89
C LYS A 37 2.89 -7.88 8.73
N LEU A 38 3.09 -6.67 9.23
CA LEU A 38 4.35 -6.21 9.82
C LEU A 38 4.24 -5.85 11.30
N GLY A 39 3.02 -5.82 11.88
CA GLY A 39 2.80 -5.46 13.28
C GLY A 39 2.45 -3.98 13.49
N VAL A 40 2.75 -3.45 14.67
CA VAL A 40 2.33 -2.10 15.10
C VAL A 40 3.26 -1.05 14.50
N ARG A 41 2.69 -0.10 13.73
CA ARG A 41 3.43 1.04 13.20
C ARG A 41 4.06 1.88 14.33
N GLY A 42 5.32 2.27 14.16
CA GLY A 42 6.12 2.99 15.14
C GLY A 42 6.72 2.11 16.24
N THR A 43 6.41 0.81 16.26
CA THR A 43 7.03 -0.18 17.16
C THR A 43 7.77 -1.24 16.34
N ASP A 44 7.06 -1.91 15.45
CA ASP A 44 7.60 -3.03 14.65
C ASP A 44 8.11 -2.54 13.28
N TRP A 45 7.52 -1.47 12.75
CA TRP A 45 7.88 -0.89 11.46
C TRP A 45 7.55 0.60 11.37
N GLU A 46 8.25 1.33 10.50
CA GLU A 46 7.98 2.72 10.16
C GLU A 46 7.90 2.92 8.65
N LEU A 47 7.09 3.89 8.22
CA LEU A 47 7.04 4.33 6.83
C LEU A 47 8.17 5.34 6.62
N VAL A 48 9.17 4.98 5.83
CA VAL A 48 10.30 5.84 5.47
C VAL A 48 9.86 6.84 4.40
N ARG A 49 9.14 6.36 3.38
CA ARG A 49 8.69 7.19 2.25
C ARG A 49 7.45 6.59 1.60
N GLN A 50 6.55 7.45 1.15
CA GLN A 50 5.46 7.09 0.24
C GLN A 50 5.61 7.92 -1.04
N THR A 51 5.57 7.27 -2.20
CA THR A 51 5.73 7.89 -3.51
C THR A 51 4.63 7.42 -4.44
N LEU A 52 3.92 8.37 -5.05
CA LEU A 52 2.97 8.09 -6.12
C LEU A 52 3.72 7.95 -7.45
N LEU A 53 3.53 6.83 -8.14
CA LEU A 53 4.06 6.53 -9.46
C LEU A 53 2.93 6.48 -10.50
N SER A 54 3.18 7.04 -11.68
CA SER A 54 2.31 6.92 -12.85
C SER A 54 3.02 6.06 -13.89
N LEU A 55 2.48 4.87 -14.16
CA LEU A 55 3.13 3.85 -15.01
C LEU A 55 2.08 3.21 -15.93
N ASN A 56 2.16 3.45 -17.24
CA ASN A 56 1.30 2.80 -18.26
C ASN A 56 -0.20 2.80 -17.87
N ASP A 57 -0.76 3.99 -17.61
CA ASP A 57 -2.15 4.21 -17.15
C ASP A 57 -2.50 3.66 -15.76
N ARG A 58 -1.52 3.13 -15.02
CA ARG A 58 -1.67 2.71 -13.63
C ARG A 58 -1.14 3.77 -12.69
N TRP A 59 -1.80 3.87 -11.55
CA TRP A 59 -1.35 4.66 -10.41
C TRP A 59 -0.90 3.70 -9.33
N ILE A 60 0.38 3.75 -8.98
CA ILE A 60 1.01 2.85 -8.02
C ILE A 60 1.51 3.67 -6.84
N ASP A 61 1.10 3.30 -5.64
CA ASP A 61 1.71 3.82 -4.42
C ASP A 61 2.86 2.91 -4.00
N GLN A 62 4.06 3.47 -4.03
CA GLN A 62 5.27 2.85 -3.51
C GLN A 62 5.46 3.27 -2.04
N MET A 63 5.52 2.28 -1.14
CA MET A 63 5.75 2.48 0.29
C MET A 63 7.08 1.86 0.69
N ASP A 64 8.07 2.70 0.98
CA ASP A 64 9.36 2.28 1.52
C ASP A 64 9.25 2.21 3.04
N ILE A 65 9.56 1.04 3.59
CA ILE A 65 9.32 0.66 4.98
C ILE A 65 10.63 0.22 5.62
N ARG A 66 10.83 0.59 6.88
CA ARG A 66 11.90 0.07 7.72
C ARG A 66 11.32 -0.72 8.89
N LEU A 67 11.82 -1.93 9.11
CA LEU A 67 11.49 -2.76 10.25
C LEU A 67 12.39 -2.43 11.45
N VAL A 68 11.97 -2.81 12.65
CA VAL A 68 12.70 -2.55 13.90
C VAL A 68 14.11 -3.15 13.92
N ASP A 69 14.36 -4.23 13.17
CA ASP A 69 15.68 -4.84 13.03
C ASP A 69 16.59 -4.11 12.02
N GLY A 70 16.11 -3.02 11.42
CA GLY A 70 16.80 -2.22 10.42
C GLY A 70 16.61 -2.71 8.99
N THR A 71 15.91 -3.82 8.76
CA THR A 71 15.58 -4.29 7.41
C THR A 71 14.72 -3.26 6.68
N GLU A 72 15.09 -2.93 5.45
CA GLU A 72 14.28 -2.08 4.57
C GLU A 72 13.60 -2.92 3.50
N MET A 73 12.34 -2.60 3.23
CA MET A 73 11.56 -3.22 2.17
C MET A 73 10.64 -2.20 1.51
N THR A 74 10.30 -2.46 0.26
CA THR A 74 9.33 -1.65 -0.49
C THR A 74 8.11 -2.50 -0.80
N LEU A 75 6.93 -1.92 -0.60
CA LEU A 75 5.67 -2.51 -1.05
C LEU A 75 4.98 -1.58 -2.05
N PHE A 76 4.41 -2.17 -3.09
CA PHE A 76 3.68 -1.47 -4.14
C PHE A 76 2.19 -1.77 -4.03
N PHE A 77 1.36 -0.73 -4.09
CA PHE A 77 -0.10 -0.84 -4.09
C PHE A 77 -0.65 -0.29 -5.41
N ASP A 78 -1.53 -1.04 -6.08
CA ASP A 78 -2.23 -0.55 -7.25
C ASP A 78 -3.47 0.22 -6.82
N ILE A 79 -3.38 1.53 -6.96
CA ILE A 79 -4.39 2.48 -6.53
C ILE A 79 -5.27 2.98 -7.69
N THR A 80 -5.05 2.45 -8.90
CA THR A 80 -5.69 2.91 -10.15
C THR A 80 -7.20 3.00 -10.03
N ASN A 81 -7.82 2.04 -9.34
CA ASN A 81 -9.28 1.95 -9.21
C ASN A 81 -9.90 3.02 -8.30
N TYR A 82 -9.11 3.71 -7.47
CA TYR A 82 -9.58 4.72 -6.53
C TYR A 82 -8.79 6.03 -6.54
N TRP A 83 -7.74 6.13 -7.36
CA TRP A 83 -7.05 7.39 -7.61
C TRP A 83 -7.96 8.39 -8.33
N GLY A 84 -7.98 9.64 -7.87
CA GLY A 84 -8.80 10.72 -8.44
C GLY A 84 -10.32 10.60 -8.22
N LYS A 85 -10.79 9.57 -7.50
CA LYS A 85 -12.18 9.45 -7.07
C LYS A 85 -12.36 10.14 -5.73
N PHE A 86 -12.66 11.43 -5.78
CA PHE A 86 -13.15 12.19 -4.63
C PHE A 86 -14.65 11.90 -4.50
N GLY A 87 -15.00 11.01 -3.56
CA GLY A 87 -16.39 10.87 -3.10
C GLY A 87 -16.80 12.05 -2.25
#